data_AF-A0A9Q4L6D7-F1
#
_entry.id   AF-A0A9Q4L6D7-F1
#
_cell.length_a   1.000
_cell.length_b   1.000
_cell.length_c   1.000
_cell.angle_alpha   90.00
_cell.angle_beta   90.00
_cell.angle_gamma   90.00
#
_symmetry.space_group_name_H-M   'P 1'
#
loop_
_entity.id
_entity.type
_entity.pdbx_description
1 polymer ?
#
loop_
_entity_poly.entity_id
_entity_poly.type
_entity_poly.pdbx_seq_one_letter_code
_entity_poly.pdbx_strand_id
1 'polypeptide(L)'
;MLTLTGVATSTAFVAGCGGGGNGNGGGNGGGNGSGGSGFEIDPGTQIDFSGQTSYWEGLAPSSIEGEQNPTLILQSGETYEIGWSEGDGAAHNMELRNSSGEVVDDYTTGEPVSDPGDGLFFEFEATDEIALYRCQPHPQMEGDIQLQGGDGGNETGNQTGGNETGNQTGGNETGNQTGGNETGNQTGGNETGNQTE
;
A
#
# COMPACT_ATOMS: atom_id res chain seq x y z
N MET A 1 -15.66 -21.13 -49.21
CA MET A 1 -16.63 -21.69 -48.26
C MET A 1 -15.95 -22.84 -47.55
N LEU A 2 -15.67 -22.68 -46.25
CA LEU A 2 -14.97 -23.67 -45.45
C LEU A 2 -15.98 -24.28 -44.47
N THR A 3 -16.27 -25.56 -44.62
CA THR A 3 -17.20 -26.32 -43.77
C THR A 3 -16.45 -26.86 -42.55
N LEU A 4 -16.61 -26.23 -41.39
CA LEU A 4 -16.07 -26.70 -40.13
C LEU A 4 -17.09 -27.66 -39.48
N THR A 5 -16.74 -28.93 -39.40
CA THR A 5 -17.53 -29.98 -38.75
C THR A 5 -17.17 -30.01 -37.27
N GLY A 6 -18.18 -29.78 -36.42
CA GLY A 6 -18.03 -29.75 -34.97
C GLY A 6 -17.99 -31.14 -34.34
N VAL A 7 -17.25 -31.24 -33.24
CA VAL A 7 -17.35 -32.35 -32.28
C VAL A 7 -17.59 -31.72 -30.92
N ALA A 8 -18.80 -31.92 -30.38
CA ALA A 8 -19.15 -31.58 -29.01
C ALA A 8 -18.96 -32.81 -28.13
N THR A 9 -18.00 -32.76 -27.21
CA THR A 9 -17.86 -33.78 -26.15
C THR A 9 -18.44 -33.23 -24.86
N SER A 10 -19.64 -33.69 -24.52
CA SER A 10 -20.30 -33.42 -23.23
C SER A 10 -19.69 -34.34 -22.16
N THR A 11 -18.93 -33.78 -21.23
CA THR A 11 -18.56 -34.49 -19.99
C THR A 11 -19.71 -34.34 -18.98
N ALA A 12 -20.14 -35.48 -18.43
CA ALA A 12 -21.28 -35.57 -17.54
C ALA A 12 -20.97 -35.00 -16.15
N PHE A 13 -21.95 -34.28 -15.59
CA PHE A 13 -21.96 -33.80 -14.21
C PHE A 13 -22.07 -34.98 -13.23
N VAL A 14 -21.09 -35.13 -12.33
CA VAL A 14 -21.21 -36.02 -11.17
C VAL A 14 -21.92 -35.27 -10.06
N ALA A 15 -23.20 -35.58 -9.85
CA ALA A 15 -23.96 -35.18 -8.67
C ALA A 15 -23.63 -36.13 -7.51
N GLY A 16 -22.64 -35.78 -6.70
CA GLY A 16 -22.32 -36.46 -5.44
C GLY A 16 -23.21 -35.95 -4.30
N CYS A 17 -24.38 -36.55 -4.12
CA CYS A 17 -25.23 -36.35 -2.94
C CYS A 17 -24.82 -37.36 -1.85
N GLY A 18 -24.06 -36.90 -0.85
CA GLY A 18 -23.69 -37.67 0.33
C GLY A 18 -23.84 -36.81 1.58
N GLY A 19 -25.05 -36.79 2.14
CA GLY A 19 -25.34 -36.12 3.41
C GLY A 19 -24.89 -36.93 4.62
N GLY A 20 -24.28 -36.26 5.59
CA GLY A 20 -23.86 -36.84 6.87
C GLY A 20 -23.14 -35.81 7.74
N GLY A 21 -23.85 -34.78 8.17
CA GLY A 21 -23.30 -33.72 9.03
C GLY A 21 -23.20 -34.15 10.50
N ASN A 22 -22.02 -33.94 11.09
CA ASN A 22 -21.86 -33.66 12.53
C ASN A 22 -20.48 -33.01 12.78
N GLY A 23 -20.34 -31.73 12.42
CA GLY A 23 -19.14 -30.94 12.70
C GLY A 23 -19.47 -29.81 13.66
N ASN A 24 -19.20 -30.00 14.94
CA ASN A 24 -19.14 -28.90 15.92
C ASN A 24 -17.81 -28.15 15.68
N GLY A 25 -17.76 -27.36 14.61
CA GLY A 25 -16.63 -26.49 14.29
C GLY A 25 -16.80 -25.15 14.97
N GLY A 26 -16.03 -24.92 16.03
CA GLY A 26 -15.78 -23.58 16.53
C GLY A 26 -15.05 -22.79 15.45
N GLY A 27 -15.76 -21.89 14.78
CA GLY A 27 -15.20 -20.93 13.84
C GLY A 27 -15.28 -19.54 14.46
N ASN A 28 -14.22 -19.13 15.15
CA ASN A 28 -13.94 -17.72 15.37
C ASN A 28 -13.67 -17.12 13.99
N GLY A 29 -14.66 -16.45 13.40
CA GLY A 29 -14.52 -15.71 12.15
C GLY A 29 -13.72 -14.44 12.36
N GLY A 30 -12.45 -14.60 12.74
CA GLY A 30 -11.41 -13.62 12.50
C GLY A 30 -10.81 -13.94 11.14
N GLY A 31 -11.07 -13.08 10.16
CA GLY A 31 -10.45 -13.14 8.85
C GLY A 31 -10.57 -11.74 8.25
N ASN A 32 -9.51 -11.11 7.77
CA ASN A 32 -8.12 -11.52 7.71
C ASN A 32 -7.33 -10.21 7.65
N GLY A 33 -6.34 -10.04 8.53
CA GLY A 33 -5.53 -8.83 8.53
C GLY A 33 -4.84 -8.67 7.19
N SER A 34 -5.05 -7.52 6.53
CA SER A 34 -4.12 -7.06 5.51
C SER A 34 -2.86 -6.57 6.24
N GLY A 35 -2.10 -7.54 6.73
CA GLY A 35 -0.75 -7.38 7.25
C GLY A 35 0.21 -8.16 6.35
N GLY A 36 -0.11 -8.22 5.05
CA GLY A 36 0.73 -8.83 4.04
C GLY A 36 1.93 -7.95 3.78
N SER A 37 3.12 -8.57 3.74
CA SER A 37 4.28 -8.01 3.05
C SER A 37 3.83 -7.47 1.69
N GLY A 38 4.08 -6.19 1.41
CA GLY A 38 3.70 -5.58 0.15
C GLY A 38 4.34 -6.27 -1.06
N PHE A 39 3.90 -5.88 -2.24
CA PHE A 39 4.31 -6.45 -3.51
C PHE A 39 5.33 -5.54 -4.17
N GLU A 40 6.55 -6.04 -4.37
CA GLU A 40 7.57 -5.34 -5.16
C GLU A 40 7.12 -5.24 -6.62
N ILE A 41 7.15 -4.03 -7.17
CA ILE A 41 6.80 -3.75 -8.56
C ILE A 41 8.05 -3.28 -9.30
N ASP A 42 8.32 -3.89 -10.47
CA ASP A 42 9.43 -3.49 -11.32
C ASP A 42 9.19 -2.08 -11.92
N PRO A 43 10.21 -1.21 -11.98
CA PRO A 43 10.12 0.08 -12.67
C PRO A 43 9.58 -0.03 -14.10
N GLY A 44 8.76 0.95 -14.51
CA GLY A 44 8.12 1.00 -15.82
C GLY A 44 6.96 0.01 -16.00
N THR A 45 6.52 -0.65 -14.93
CA THR A 45 5.37 -1.57 -14.98
C THR A 45 4.06 -0.78 -14.96
N GLN A 46 3.10 -1.23 -15.77
CA GLN A 46 1.71 -0.82 -15.67
C GLN A 46 1.01 -1.63 -14.57
N ILE A 47 0.42 -0.91 -13.64
CA ILE A 47 -0.34 -1.42 -12.51
C ILE A 47 -1.83 -1.22 -12.83
N ASP A 48 -2.53 -2.32 -13.05
CA ASP A 48 -3.93 -2.34 -13.46
C ASP A 48 -4.81 -2.96 -12.38
N PHE A 49 -5.96 -2.34 -12.15
CA PHE A 49 -6.93 -2.74 -11.14
C PHE A 49 -8.34 -2.90 -11.73
N SER A 50 -9.14 -3.73 -11.09
CA SER A 50 -10.60 -3.77 -11.21
C SER A 50 -11.22 -2.95 -10.08
N GLY A 51 -12.11 -2.02 -10.43
CA GLY A 51 -12.82 -1.18 -9.47
C GLY A 51 -14.00 -1.91 -8.84
N GLN A 52 -13.86 -2.35 -7.58
CA GLN A 52 -14.95 -2.89 -6.79
C GLN A 52 -15.33 -1.90 -5.70
N THR A 53 -16.62 -1.62 -5.49
CA THR A 53 -17.08 -0.70 -4.43
C THR A 53 -16.54 -1.02 -3.04
N SER A 54 -16.05 -2.23 -2.76
CA SER A 54 -15.39 -2.58 -1.50
C SER A 54 -13.86 -2.50 -1.48
N TYR A 55 -13.18 -2.58 -2.63
CA TYR A 55 -11.71 -2.65 -2.73
C TYR A 55 -11.24 -2.48 -4.19
N TRP A 56 -9.97 -2.14 -4.39
CA TRP A 56 -9.29 -2.34 -5.67
C TRP A 56 -8.83 -3.79 -5.79
N GLU A 57 -9.21 -4.49 -6.85
CA GLU A 57 -8.69 -5.84 -7.14
C GLU A 57 -7.53 -5.74 -8.11
N GLY A 58 -6.35 -6.28 -7.79
CA GLY A 58 -5.23 -6.26 -8.73
C GLY A 58 -5.50 -7.14 -9.95
N LEU A 59 -5.12 -6.66 -11.13
CA LEU A 59 -5.20 -7.38 -12.42
C LEU A 59 -3.82 -7.57 -13.06
N ALA A 60 -3.00 -6.52 -13.04
CA ALA A 60 -1.63 -6.55 -13.52
C ALA A 60 -0.74 -5.67 -12.63
N PRO A 61 0.54 -6.03 -12.42
CA PRO A 61 1.21 -7.26 -12.86
C PRO A 61 0.63 -8.52 -12.23
N SER A 62 0.97 -9.70 -12.76
CA SER A 62 0.47 -10.99 -12.25
C SER A 62 0.82 -11.26 -10.78
N SER A 63 1.77 -10.51 -10.21
CA SER A 63 2.11 -10.60 -8.79
C SER A 63 1.02 -10.06 -7.85
N ILE A 64 0.13 -9.19 -8.34
CA ILE A 64 -0.97 -8.61 -7.55
C ILE A 64 -2.35 -9.14 -8.00
N GLU A 65 -2.41 -10.08 -8.94
CA GLU A 65 -3.65 -10.58 -9.52
C GLU A 65 -4.57 -11.20 -8.44
N GLY A 66 -5.79 -10.67 -8.30
CA GLY A 66 -6.78 -11.12 -7.32
C GLY A 66 -6.55 -10.63 -5.89
N GLU A 67 -5.51 -9.84 -5.65
CA GLU A 67 -5.25 -9.24 -4.34
C GLU A 67 -6.16 -8.02 -4.12
N GLN A 68 -6.69 -7.88 -2.90
CA GLN A 68 -7.57 -6.78 -2.52
C GLN A 68 -6.74 -5.68 -1.85
N ASN A 69 -6.78 -4.46 -2.41
CA ASN A 69 -6.03 -3.31 -1.93
C ASN A 69 -4.53 -3.66 -1.63
N PRO A 70 -3.79 -4.28 -2.58
CA PRO A 70 -2.42 -4.69 -2.34
C PRO A 70 -1.52 -3.51 -1.99
N THR A 71 -0.70 -3.63 -0.94
CA THR A 71 0.38 -2.67 -0.69
C THR A 71 1.41 -2.77 -1.81
N LEU A 72 1.70 -1.65 -2.48
CA LEU A 72 2.68 -1.59 -3.56
C LEU A 72 4.04 -1.13 -3.01
N ILE A 73 5.09 -1.90 -3.26
CA ILE A 73 6.46 -1.53 -2.92
C ILE A 73 7.15 -1.09 -4.21
N LEU A 74 7.41 0.21 -4.32
CA LEU A 74 7.96 0.86 -5.51
C LEU A 74 9.38 1.36 -5.23
N GLN A 75 10.21 1.48 -6.26
CA GLN A 75 11.53 2.10 -6.14
C GLN A 75 11.42 3.62 -6.24
N SER A 76 12.05 4.35 -5.31
CA SER A 76 12.03 5.82 -5.27
C SER A 76 12.67 6.43 -6.52
N GLY A 77 12.01 7.43 -7.11
CA GLY A 77 12.48 8.16 -8.31
C GLY A 77 12.27 7.41 -9.62
N GLU A 78 11.70 6.21 -9.58
CA GLU A 78 11.35 5.43 -10.77
C GLU A 78 9.92 5.73 -11.23
N THR A 79 9.65 5.51 -12.52
CA THR A 79 8.36 5.81 -13.15
C THR A 79 7.51 4.56 -13.28
N TYR A 80 6.19 4.71 -13.10
CA TYR A 80 5.19 3.65 -13.23
C TYR A 80 3.95 4.20 -13.92
N GLU A 81 3.11 3.32 -14.46
CA GLU A 81 1.77 3.64 -14.92
C GLU A 81 0.76 2.96 -13.99
N ILE A 82 -0.25 3.68 -13.53
CA ILE A 82 -1.27 3.13 -12.63
C ILE A 82 -2.67 3.53 -13.09
N GLY A 83 -3.63 2.64 -12.93
CA GLY A 83 -5.00 2.90 -13.33
C GLY A 83 -5.92 1.69 -13.19
N TRP A 84 -7.03 1.74 -13.90
CA TRP A 84 -8.05 0.68 -13.87
C TRP A 84 -8.70 0.50 -15.24
N SER A 85 -8.98 -0.76 -15.60
CA SER A 85 -9.51 -1.14 -16.91
C SER A 85 -10.91 -1.76 -16.88
N GLU A 86 -11.40 -2.17 -15.70
CA GLU A 86 -12.73 -2.75 -15.53
C GLU A 86 -13.27 -2.54 -14.10
N GLY A 87 -14.53 -2.90 -13.84
CA GLY A 87 -15.11 -2.78 -12.49
C GLY A 87 -16.56 -3.25 -12.36
N ASP A 88 -17.14 -3.06 -11.17
CA ASP A 88 -18.50 -3.47 -10.80
C ASP A 88 -19.64 -2.61 -11.40
N GLY A 89 -19.31 -1.63 -12.24
CA GLY A 89 -20.25 -0.69 -12.85
C GLY A 89 -20.67 0.47 -11.95
N ALA A 90 -20.13 0.58 -10.73
CA ALA A 90 -20.19 1.82 -9.96
C ALA A 90 -19.18 2.85 -10.49
N ALA A 91 -19.35 4.12 -10.12
CA ALA A 91 -18.46 5.19 -10.56
C ALA A 91 -17.16 5.19 -9.74
N HIS A 92 -16.02 5.04 -10.41
CA HIS A 92 -14.70 4.98 -9.80
C HIS A 92 -13.77 6.02 -10.41
N ASN A 93 -12.83 6.48 -9.61
CA ASN A 93 -11.64 7.19 -10.07
C ASN A 93 -10.46 6.71 -9.25
N MET A 94 -9.25 6.83 -9.80
CA MET A 94 -8.02 6.57 -9.07
C MET A 94 -7.32 7.88 -8.76
N GLU A 95 -6.79 7.99 -7.55
CA GLU A 95 -6.00 9.13 -7.08
C GLU A 95 -4.80 8.62 -6.30
N LEU A 96 -3.63 9.19 -6.53
CA LEU A 96 -2.50 9.06 -5.61
C LEU A 96 -2.55 10.18 -4.60
N ARG A 97 -2.44 9.83 -3.31
CA ARG A 97 -2.59 10.79 -2.21
C ARG A 97 -1.39 10.74 -1.27
N ASN A 98 -1.11 11.87 -0.65
CA ASN A 98 -0.10 12.01 0.38
C ASN A 98 -0.63 11.50 1.75
N SER A 99 0.24 11.50 2.75
CA SER A 99 -0.09 11.06 4.12
C SER A 99 -1.15 11.92 4.83
N SER A 100 -1.41 13.13 4.36
CA SER A 100 -2.51 13.99 4.83
C SER A 100 -3.82 13.73 4.09
N GLY A 101 -3.80 12.83 3.10
CA GLY A 101 -4.94 12.47 2.27
C GLY A 101 -5.24 13.48 1.17
N GLU A 102 -4.31 14.38 0.81
CA GLU A 102 -4.47 15.27 -0.34
C GLU A 102 -3.95 14.60 -1.60
N VAL A 103 -4.54 14.89 -2.77
CA VAL A 103 -4.05 14.36 -4.05
C VAL A 103 -2.67 14.97 -4.33
N VAL A 104 -1.71 14.11 -4.68
CA VAL A 104 -0.35 14.53 -5.05
C VAL A 104 -0.38 15.02 -6.50
N ASP A 105 0.12 16.24 -6.73
CA ASP A 105 0.05 16.92 -8.02
C ASP A 105 -1.36 16.82 -8.64
N ASP A 106 -1.44 16.29 -9.87
CA ASP A 106 -2.68 15.97 -10.57
C ASP A 106 -2.75 14.45 -10.87
N TYR A 107 -2.16 13.61 -10.00
CA TYR A 107 -2.14 12.15 -10.17
C TYR A 107 -3.52 11.54 -9.91
N THR A 108 -4.37 11.65 -10.92
CA THR A 108 -5.72 11.10 -10.91
C THR A 108 -6.23 10.75 -12.30
N THR A 109 -7.14 9.77 -12.39
CA THR A 109 -7.94 9.51 -13.60
C THR A 109 -9.08 10.53 -13.79
N GLY A 110 -9.18 11.55 -12.94
CA GLY A 110 -10.18 12.62 -13.03
C GLY A 110 -11.48 12.30 -12.29
N GLU A 111 -12.59 12.79 -12.83
CA GLU A 111 -13.93 12.61 -12.25
C GLU A 111 -14.33 11.12 -12.23
N PRO A 112 -15.06 10.66 -11.19
CA PRO A 112 -15.53 9.28 -11.14
C PRO A 112 -16.44 8.91 -12.32
N VAL A 113 -16.14 7.81 -12.99
CA VAL A 113 -16.92 7.27 -14.10
C VAL A 113 -17.23 5.79 -13.89
N SER A 114 -18.35 5.31 -14.42
CA SER A 114 -18.76 3.90 -14.29
C SER A 114 -18.18 2.96 -15.34
N ASP A 115 -17.59 3.52 -16.40
CA ASP A 115 -17.05 2.78 -17.54
C ASP A 115 -15.70 3.41 -17.92
N PRO A 116 -14.57 2.66 -17.77
CA PRO A 116 -13.25 3.15 -18.11
C PRO A 116 -12.92 3.01 -19.61
N GLY A 117 -13.80 2.40 -20.41
CA GLY A 117 -13.54 2.14 -21.83
C GLY A 117 -12.40 1.15 -22.04
N ASP A 118 -11.35 1.56 -22.76
CA ASP A 118 -10.13 0.75 -22.94
C ASP A 118 -9.17 0.83 -21.72
N GLY A 119 -9.57 1.58 -20.68
CA GLY A 119 -8.84 1.78 -19.43
C GLY A 119 -8.45 3.24 -19.18
N LEU A 120 -8.42 3.60 -17.89
CA LEU A 120 -8.01 4.92 -17.43
C LEU A 120 -6.73 4.81 -16.63
N PHE A 121 -5.63 5.29 -17.22
CA PHE A 121 -4.28 5.21 -16.67
C PHE A 121 -3.59 6.57 -16.70
N PHE A 122 -2.66 6.76 -15.77
CA PHE A 122 -1.71 7.87 -15.81
C PHE A 122 -0.32 7.41 -15.36
N GLU A 123 0.70 8.09 -15.89
CA GLU A 123 2.10 7.89 -15.50
C GLU A 123 2.43 8.76 -14.28
N PHE A 124 3.24 8.22 -13.36
CA PHE A 124 3.74 8.94 -12.19
C PHE A 124 5.16 8.53 -11.83
N GLU A 125 5.90 9.45 -11.20
CA GLU A 125 7.18 9.15 -10.54
C GLU A 125 6.94 8.82 -9.07
N ALA A 126 7.52 7.72 -8.58
CA ALA A 126 7.36 7.29 -7.20
C ALA A 126 8.22 8.17 -6.26
N THR A 127 7.60 9.12 -5.57
CA THR A 127 8.24 10.05 -4.62
C THR A 127 7.76 9.83 -3.20
N ASP A 128 8.52 10.31 -2.21
CA ASP A 128 8.18 10.17 -0.78
C ASP A 128 6.91 10.95 -0.37
N GLU A 129 6.43 11.82 -1.24
CA GLU A 129 5.16 12.51 -1.07
C GLU A 129 3.96 11.56 -1.22
N ILE A 130 4.08 10.52 -2.05
CA ILE A 130 3.00 9.57 -2.34
C ILE A 130 2.95 8.50 -1.23
N ALA A 131 1.78 8.35 -0.62
CA ALA A 131 1.58 7.40 0.48
C ALA A 131 0.57 6.29 0.16
N LEU A 132 -0.44 6.57 -0.65
CA LEU A 132 -1.53 5.63 -0.94
C LEU A 132 -2.20 5.90 -2.28
N TYR A 133 -2.90 4.91 -2.81
CA TYR A 133 -3.85 5.07 -3.91
C TYR A 133 -5.27 4.86 -3.41
N ARG A 134 -6.24 5.64 -3.90
CA ARG A 134 -7.61 5.65 -3.37
C ARG A 134 -8.67 6.00 -4.41
N CYS A 135 -9.89 5.51 -4.21
CA CYS A 135 -11.09 6.00 -4.90
C CYS A 135 -11.81 7.10 -4.09
N GLN A 136 -12.13 8.23 -4.71
CA GLN A 136 -12.76 9.36 -4.03
C GLN A 136 -14.18 9.06 -3.48
N PRO A 137 -15.13 8.51 -4.26
CA PRO A 137 -16.47 8.18 -3.76
C PRO A 137 -16.51 6.95 -2.83
N HIS A 138 -15.46 6.13 -2.82
CA HIS A 138 -15.42 4.84 -2.14
C HIS A 138 -14.18 4.73 -1.23
N PRO A 139 -14.23 5.28 -0.01
CA PRO A 139 -13.07 5.38 0.89
C PRO A 139 -12.36 4.07 1.23
N GLN A 140 -13.08 2.95 1.16
CA GLN A 140 -12.57 1.60 1.40
C GLN A 140 -11.71 1.03 0.26
N MET A 141 -11.77 1.63 -0.93
CA MET A 141 -10.91 1.29 -2.06
C MET A 141 -9.61 2.07 -1.91
N GLU A 142 -8.75 1.60 -1.01
CA GLU A 142 -7.52 2.25 -0.60
C GLU A 142 -6.44 1.20 -0.35
N GLY A 143 -5.25 1.39 -0.92
CA GLY A 143 -4.08 0.59 -0.62
C GLY A 143 -2.83 1.44 -0.47
N ASP A 144 -1.89 0.92 0.31
CA ASP A 144 -0.66 1.64 0.67
C ASP A 144 0.38 1.60 -0.47
N ILE A 145 1.18 2.65 -0.57
CA ILE A 145 2.40 2.72 -1.39
C ILE A 145 3.59 2.90 -0.46
N GLN A 146 4.59 2.03 -0.63
CA GLN A 146 5.84 2.06 0.12
C GLN A 146 7.01 2.22 -0.84
N LEU A 147 8.04 2.98 -0.44
CA LEU A 147 9.24 3.16 -1.24
C LEU A 147 10.39 2.27 -0.75
N GLN A 148 11.04 1.59 -1.70
CA GLN A 148 12.30 0.89 -1.53
C GLN A 148 13.44 1.79 -2.00
N GLY A 149 14.51 1.88 -1.19
CA GLY A 149 15.73 2.62 -1.55
C GLY A 149 15.82 4.07 -1.05
N GLY A 150 14.82 4.57 -0.32
CA GLY A 150 14.90 5.84 0.39
C GLY A 150 15.52 5.67 1.78
N ASP A 151 16.73 6.16 1.99
CA ASP A 151 17.28 6.43 3.33
C ASP A 151 16.50 7.63 3.91
N GLY A 152 15.26 7.38 4.33
CA GLY A 152 14.27 8.39 4.67
C GLY A 152 13.03 7.73 5.25
N GLY A 153 13.15 7.25 6.48
CA GLY A 153 12.14 6.44 7.14
C GLY A 153 10.76 7.10 7.22
N ASN A 154 9.77 6.45 6.63
CA ASN A 154 8.40 6.49 7.13
C ASN A 154 8.17 5.24 7.99
N GLU A 155 8.64 5.30 9.23
CA GLU A 155 8.20 4.40 10.28
C GLU A 155 6.75 4.75 10.67
N THR A 156 5.77 4.38 9.85
CA THR A 156 4.40 4.16 10.36
C THR A 156 4.34 2.73 10.93
N GLY A 157 5.21 2.48 11.90
CA GLY A 157 5.16 1.33 12.77
C GLY A 157 4.13 1.59 13.86
N ASN A 158 2.98 0.92 13.76
CA ASN A 158 1.98 0.75 14.79
C ASN A 158 2.59 0.69 16.21
N GLN A 159 2.59 1.81 16.95
CA GLN A 159 3.02 1.83 18.34
C GLN A 159 1.95 1.18 19.21
N THR A 160 1.98 -0.14 19.29
CA THR A 160 1.43 -0.83 20.46
C THR A 160 2.39 -0.54 21.61
N GLY A 161 1.96 0.37 22.49
CA GLY A 161 2.69 0.75 23.70
C GLY A 161 3.00 -0.45 24.58
N GLY A 162 4.24 -0.95 24.47
CA GLY A 162 4.87 -1.85 25.41
C GLY A 162 5.67 -1.05 26.43
N ASN A 163 5.15 -0.94 27.65
CA ASN A 163 5.90 -0.46 28.80
C ASN A 163 7.02 -1.45 29.12
N GLU A 164 8.26 -1.15 28.73
CA GLU A 164 9.44 -1.89 29.18
C GLU A 164 10.42 -0.97 29.90
N THR A 165 10.18 -0.87 31.22
CA THR A 165 11.19 -0.52 32.21
C THR A 165 12.23 -1.65 32.25
N GLY A 166 13.50 -1.38 31.92
CA GLY A 166 14.51 -2.45 31.93
C GLY A 166 15.97 -2.03 31.73
N ASN A 167 16.58 -1.46 32.77
CA ASN A 167 17.95 -1.74 33.22
C ASN A 167 19.13 -1.61 32.21
N GLN A 168 19.72 -0.41 32.10
CA GLN A 168 21.06 -0.26 31.53
C GLN A 168 22.12 -0.72 32.54
N THR A 169 22.63 -1.93 32.35
CA THR A 169 23.86 -2.42 33.00
C THR A 169 25.04 -2.14 32.08
N GLY A 170 26.03 -1.41 32.61
CA GLY A 170 27.21 -0.95 31.87
C GLY A 170 28.12 -2.09 31.39
N GLY A 171 28.69 -1.87 30.21
CA GLY A 171 29.80 -2.62 29.64
C GLY A 171 30.80 -1.64 29.04
N ASN A 172 31.92 -1.46 29.74
CA ASN A 172 33.09 -0.69 29.34
C ASN A 172 33.88 -1.46 28.27
N GLU A 173 34.05 -0.91 27.06
CA GLU A 173 35.20 -1.25 26.21
C GLU A 173 35.75 -0.02 25.49
N THR A 174 37.06 -0.09 25.29
CA THR A 174 38.02 1.00 25.21
C THR A 174 38.42 1.31 23.77
N GLY A 175 38.39 2.60 23.42
CA GLY A 175 39.43 3.29 22.65
C GLY A 175 39.54 3.06 21.14
N ASN A 176 39.24 4.11 20.37
CA ASN A 176 40.24 4.69 19.46
C ASN A 176 39.94 6.19 19.24
N GLN A 177 40.87 7.05 19.64
CA GLN A 177 40.79 8.50 19.42
C GLN A 177 41.43 8.87 18.08
N THR A 178 40.71 9.66 17.28
CA THR A 178 41.21 10.56 16.24
C THR A 178 40.10 11.62 16.13
N GLY A 179 40.16 12.83 16.71
CA GLY A 179 41.15 13.90 16.55
C GLY A 179 40.95 14.56 15.18
N GLY A 180 40.36 15.74 14.98
CA GLY A 180 39.67 16.72 15.82
C GLY A 180 39.16 17.85 14.91
N ASN A 181 38.23 18.69 15.39
CA ASN A 181 38.36 20.16 15.48
C ASN A 181 36.99 20.78 15.79
N GLU A 182 37.06 21.79 16.63
CA GLU A 182 36.06 22.50 17.39
C GLU A 182 35.12 23.33 16.51
N THR A 183 33.89 23.55 16.95
CA THR A 183 33.32 24.90 17.17
C THR A 183 32.03 24.75 17.97
N GLY A 184 32.05 25.30 19.19
CA GLY A 184 30.88 25.35 20.05
C GLY A 184 29.89 26.43 19.61
N ASN A 185 28.62 26.21 19.93
CA ASN A 185 27.72 27.29 20.30
C ASN A 185 26.85 26.81 21.46
N GLN A 186 27.29 27.10 22.68
CA GLN A 186 26.44 27.03 23.86
C GLN A 186 25.73 28.38 24.00
N THR A 187 24.40 28.35 24.13
CA THR A 187 23.71 29.34 24.97
C THR A 187 22.63 28.63 25.76
N GLY A 188 22.91 28.38 27.03
CA GLY A 188 21.99 27.81 28.00
C GLY A 188 21.16 28.87 28.73
N GLY A 189 19.94 28.44 29.09
CA GLY A 189 19.27 28.62 30.39
C GLY A 189 19.40 29.92 31.19
N ASN A 190 18.26 30.63 31.26
CA ASN A 190 17.54 31.10 32.46
C ASN A 190 18.34 31.50 33.72
N GLU A 191 18.13 32.73 34.23
CA GLU A 191 17.44 32.96 35.50
C GLU A 191 17.22 34.46 35.82
N THR A 192 16.27 34.66 36.73
CA THR A 192 15.53 35.88 37.11
C THR A 192 16.28 36.74 38.14
N GLY A 193 16.10 38.07 38.17
CA GLY A 193 16.49 38.88 39.34
C GLY A 193 16.62 40.42 39.23
N ASN A 194 15.48 41.13 39.18
CA ASN A 194 15.09 42.39 39.84
C ASN A 194 16.10 43.53 40.27
N GLN A 195 15.74 44.78 39.88
CA GLN A 195 15.80 46.11 40.59
C GLN A 195 17.14 46.87 40.65
N THR A 196 17.25 48.03 40.00
CA THR A 196 16.93 49.42 40.46
C THR A 196 18.09 50.07 41.23
N GLU A 197 18.77 51.03 40.59
CA GLU A 197 18.83 52.47 40.93
C GLU A 197 19.46 53.25 39.77
#